data_AF-A0A1M5EJ26-F1
#
_entry.id   AF-A0A1M5EJ26-F1
#
_cell.length_a   1.000
_cell.length_b   1.000
_cell.length_c   1.000
_cell.angle_alpha   90.00
_cell.angle_beta   90.00
_cell.angle_gamma   90.00
#
_symmetry.space_group_name_H-M   'P 1'
#
loop_
_entity.id
_entity.type
_entity.pdbx_description
1 polymer ?
#
loop_
_entity_poly.entity_id
_entity_poly.type
_entity_poly.pdbx_seq_one_letter_code
_entity_poly.pdbx_strand_id
1 'polypeptide(L)'
;MQDNQARRADASSPVSYARHERVGVIRIDNPPVNALGQAVRQGLLDALESARHDHDAEVIVLMAVGRTFIAGADIREFGKPPQAPLLPDVIAALEANDKPVIAVLHGTALGGGLEVALGCHLRIALAGTRVGLPEVKLGLLPGAGGTQRLPRLAGVECALDMITSGRFVDADEAKTRGIVDEVVTGEDPLSAGLTAAEQLLQGHYVPRVSGELPAPATDAAAWEDYRQRLADEVPYLFSPFRIVDAVEATTRLPFAEGLKHERALFMECMDSPQRAGLIHAFFATRGTHKVPGAESDASFTTLGLVGHHPLFDALDSHVTKAGVRLVNLDADTGEDIQACLVAPDVGAFRRQTLRDALPVGAPWVDVGTPHGMSADAGDAILMLSPREADLTTCELVDRADNPALIQALANTLKRLKRQVVVTRQASVIAALEEALSRVIADAPETVRLEAAWHAEGWDLSPWLAKGDVPVEISDAEAERYRQPLDLAWQQVAKAFSEGGQVHRDSDIDVLAIQAFGYPQHLGGPAFRSLASR
;
A
#
# COMPACT_ATOMS: atom_id res chain seq x y z
N MET A 1 -8.35 33.04 -26.70
CA MET A 1 -8.42 34.19 -25.77
C MET A 1 -9.48 34.03 -24.67
N GLN A 2 -10.59 33.33 -24.91
CA GLN A 2 -11.57 32.99 -23.86
C GLN A 2 -11.04 32.01 -22.80
N ASP A 3 -10.11 31.13 -23.17
CA ASP A 3 -9.45 30.17 -22.27
C ASP A 3 -8.59 30.82 -21.17
N ASN A 4 -8.15 32.07 -21.37
CA ASN A 4 -7.38 32.82 -20.38
C ASN A 4 -8.25 33.65 -19.41
N GLN A 5 -9.53 33.83 -19.70
CA GLN A 5 -10.49 34.46 -18.79
C GLN A 5 -11.11 33.45 -17.81
N ALA A 6 -11.24 32.17 -18.21
CA ALA A 6 -11.66 31.08 -17.31
C ALA A 6 -10.63 30.73 -16.24
N ARG A 7 -9.32 30.90 -16.52
CA ARG A 7 -8.22 30.70 -15.56
C ARG A 7 -8.17 31.72 -14.41
N ARG A 8 -8.98 32.78 -14.45
CA ARG A 8 -8.99 33.85 -13.43
C ARG A 8 -10.18 33.77 -12.46
N ALA A 9 -11.01 32.73 -12.53
CA ALA A 9 -11.98 32.42 -11.48
C ALA A 9 -11.28 31.61 -10.37
N ASP A 10 -10.89 32.34 -9.32
CA ASP A 10 -10.50 31.89 -7.97
C ASP A 10 -9.30 30.93 -7.83
N ALA A 11 -8.10 31.50 -7.69
CA ALA A 11 -6.87 30.77 -7.39
C ALA A 11 -6.77 30.24 -5.93
N SER A 12 -7.87 30.25 -5.15
CA SER A 12 -7.85 29.85 -3.74
C SER A 12 -8.44 28.45 -3.44
N SER A 13 -9.32 27.93 -4.30
CA SER A 13 -9.97 26.62 -4.09
C SER A 13 -9.33 25.52 -4.95
N PRO A 14 -9.08 24.31 -4.41
CA PRO A 14 -8.62 23.16 -5.18
C PRO A 14 -9.72 22.54 -6.07
N VAL A 15 -10.94 23.08 -6.05
CA VAL A 15 -12.07 22.63 -6.85
C VAL A 15 -12.72 23.83 -7.54
N SER A 16 -12.96 23.70 -8.84
CA SER A 16 -13.56 24.76 -9.67
C SER A 16 -14.78 24.25 -10.44
N TYR A 17 -15.75 25.11 -10.69
CA TYR A 17 -16.89 24.87 -11.57
C TYR A 17 -16.79 25.72 -12.85
N ALA A 18 -17.03 25.12 -14.02
CA ALA A 18 -17.16 25.84 -15.29
C ALA A 18 -18.18 25.15 -16.21
N ARG A 19 -19.01 25.93 -16.92
CA ARG A 19 -19.97 25.39 -17.88
C ARG A 19 -19.39 25.29 -19.29
N HIS A 20 -19.63 24.15 -19.93
CA HIS A 20 -19.38 23.83 -21.33
C HIS A 20 -20.73 23.57 -22.01
N GLU A 21 -21.27 24.60 -22.67
CA GLU A 21 -22.62 24.55 -23.26
C GLU A 21 -23.70 24.16 -22.23
N ARG A 22 -24.23 22.92 -22.30
CA ARG A 22 -25.25 22.36 -21.40
C ARG A 22 -24.66 21.49 -20.28
N VAL A 23 -23.33 21.42 -20.18
CA VAL A 23 -22.62 20.55 -19.22
C VAL A 23 -21.86 21.39 -18.21
N GLY A 24 -22.17 21.24 -16.94
CA GLY A 24 -21.39 21.81 -15.85
C GLY A 24 -20.21 20.92 -15.50
N VAL A 25 -18.98 21.43 -15.51
CA VAL A 25 -17.77 20.66 -15.18
C VAL A 25 -17.24 21.08 -13.82
N ILE A 26 -17.28 20.15 -12.86
CA ILE A 26 -16.59 20.24 -11.58
C ILE A 26 -15.22 19.59 -11.74
N ARG A 27 -14.17 20.38 -11.53
CA ARG A 27 -12.78 19.97 -11.71
C ARG A 27 -12.03 20.06 -10.39
N ILE A 28 -11.45 18.94 -9.96
CA ILE A 28 -10.52 18.84 -8.83
C ILE A 28 -9.09 19.00 -9.33
N ASP A 29 -8.31 19.87 -8.71
CA ASP A 29 -6.87 20.05 -8.95
C ASP A 29 -6.14 20.21 -7.61
N ASN A 30 -5.84 19.08 -6.97
CA ASN A 30 -5.16 19.01 -5.67
C ASN A 30 -3.96 18.04 -5.74
N PRO A 31 -2.85 18.43 -6.39
CA PRO A 31 -1.70 17.54 -6.57
C PRO A 31 -1.09 17.09 -5.23
N PRO A 32 -0.42 15.92 -5.20
CA PRO A 32 -0.06 15.09 -6.35
C PRO A 32 -1.08 14.02 -6.72
N VAL A 33 -2.09 13.79 -5.87
CA VAL A 33 -3.00 12.63 -5.98
C VAL A 33 -4.47 12.97 -5.70
N ASN A 34 -4.82 14.25 -5.68
CA ASN A 34 -6.18 14.75 -5.46
C ASN A 34 -6.81 14.22 -4.18
N ALA A 35 -6.04 14.20 -3.10
CA ALA A 35 -6.50 13.66 -1.81
C ALA A 35 -7.69 14.47 -1.26
N LEU A 36 -8.62 13.79 -0.58
CA LEU A 36 -9.84 14.36 -0.02
C LEU A 36 -9.61 15.11 1.30
N GLY A 37 -8.75 16.14 1.26
CA GLY A 37 -8.61 17.09 2.36
C GLY A 37 -9.85 17.98 2.50
N GLN A 38 -9.98 18.68 3.63
CA GLN A 38 -11.13 19.52 3.96
C GLN A 38 -11.43 20.55 2.85
N ALA A 39 -10.39 21.19 2.30
CA ALA A 39 -10.54 22.17 1.23
C ALA A 39 -11.13 21.56 -0.05
N VAL A 40 -10.79 20.31 -0.38
CA VAL A 40 -11.41 19.60 -1.52
C VAL A 40 -12.85 19.23 -1.20
N ARG A 41 -13.14 18.74 0.00
CA ARG A 41 -14.52 18.40 0.42
C ARG A 41 -15.44 19.61 0.39
N GLN A 42 -14.98 20.75 0.94
CA GLN A 42 -15.71 22.01 0.88
C GLN A 42 -15.88 22.50 -0.56
N GLY A 43 -14.80 22.52 -1.34
CA GLY A 43 -14.84 22.96 -2.73
C GLY A 43 -15.77 22.11 -3.61
N LEU A 44 -15.92 20.82 -3.33
CA LEU A 44 -16.91 19.97 -4.01
C LEU A 44 -18.35 20.40 -3.71
N LEU A 45 -18.68 20.71 -2.45
CA LEU A 45 -20.00 21.23 -2.09
C LEU A 45 -20.27 22.59 -2.74
N ASP A 46 -19.29 23.50 -2.70
CA ASP A 46 -19.43 24.86 -3.28
C ASP A 46 -19.61 24.81 -4.80
N ALA A 47 -18.86 23.93 -5.47
CA ALA A 47 -18.97 23.72 -6.92
C ALA A 47 -20.30 23.05 -7.29
N LEU A 48 -20.78 22.09 -6.48
CA LEU A 48 -22.08 21.46 -6.68
C LEU A 48 -23.21 22.48 -6.51
N GLU A 49 -23.13 23.36 -5.51
CA GLU A 49 -24.12 24.41 -5.29
C GLU A 49 -24.12 25.44 -6.44
N SER A 50 -22.94 25.77 -6.97
CA SER A 50 -22.80 26.59 -8.17
C SER A 50 -23.47 25.92 -9.38
N ALA A 51 -23.24 24.61 -9.57
CA ALA A 51 -23.85 23.85 -10.64
C ALA A 51 -25.38 23.76 -10.50
N ARG A 52 -25.92 23.66 -9.29
CA ARG A 52 -27.37 23.67 -9.03
C ARG A 52 -28.02 24.98 -9.46
N HIS A 53 -27.36 26.12 -9.21
CA HIS A 53 -27.84 27.45 -9.59
C HIS A 53 -27.63 27.79 -11.08
N ASP A 54 -26.82 27.04 -11.82
CA ASP A 54 -26.62 27.25 -13.25
C ASP A 54 -27.74 26.60 -14.07
N HIS A 55 -28.82 27.34 -14.34
CA HIS A 55 -30.00 26.81 -15.05
C HIS A 55 -29.72 26.32 -16.47
N ASP A 56 -28.60 26.73 -17.09
CA ASP A 56 -28.21 26.28 -18.43
C ASP A 56 -27.43 24.95 -18.41
N ALA A 57 -26.92 24.52 -17.25
CA ALA A 57 -26.30 23.23 -17.07
C ALA A 57 -27.35 22.15 -16.76
N GLU A 58 -27.44 21.12 -17.60
CA GLU A 58 -28.40 20.02 -17.44
C GLU A 58 -27.76 18.75 -16.88
N VAL A 59 -26.46 18.57 -17.08
CA VAL A 59 -25.66 17.44 -16.59
C VAL A 59 -24.37 17.97 -15.97
N ILE A 60 -23.88 17.29 -14.94
CA ILE A 60 -22.62 17.63 -14.27
C ILE A 60 -21.58 16.55 -14.58
N VAL A 61 -20.37 16.97 -14.93
CA VAL A 61 -19.19 16.11 -15.03
C VAL A 61 -18.27 16.42 -13.86
N LEU A 62 -17.98 15.42 -13.04
CA LEU A 62 -16.97 15.47 -11.99
C LEU A 62 -15.69 14.79 -12.49
N MET A 63 -14.62 15.56 -12.60
CA MET A 63 -13.31 15.07 -13.04
C MET A 63 -12.17 15.63 -12.18
N ALA A 64 -10.98 15.07 -12.33
CA ALA A 64 -9.77 15.58 -11.69
C ALA A 64 -8.61 15.77 -12.67
N VAL A 65 -7.68 16.67 -12.35
CA VAL A 65 -6.47 16.94 -13.13
C VAL A 65 -5.31 16.10 -12.60
N GLY A 66 -4.33 15.83 -13.46
CA GLY A 66 -3.09 15.15 -13.09
C GLY A 66 -3.19 13.63 -13.22
N ARG A 67 -2.41 12.91 -12.42
CA ARG A 67 -2.15 11.47 -12.63
C ARG A 67 -3.30 10.53 -12.26
N THR A 68 -4.31 11.00 -11.54
CA THR A 68 -5.31 10.15 -10.89
C THR A 68 -6.59 10.92 -10.60
N PHE A 69 -7.73 10.23 -10.47
CA PHE A 69 -8.99 10.82 -10.01
C PHE A 69 -8.87 11.30 -8.56
N ILE A 70 -9.13 10.45 -7.57
CA ILE A 70 -9.01 10.75 -6.14
C ILE A 70 -8.39 9.52 -5.47
N ALA A 71 -7.20 9.66 -4.87
CA ALA A 71 -6.48 8.53 -4.27
C ALA A 71 -6.81 8.29 -2.78
N GLY A 72 -7.95 8.80 -2.29
CA GLY A 72 -8.45 8.60 -0.94
C GLY A 72 -8.29 9.82 -0.04
N ALA A 73 -8.33 9.58 1.28
CA ALA A 73 -8.23 10.61 2.30
C ALA A 73 -6.86 11.30 2.33
N ASP A 74 -6.82 12.54 2.81
CA ASP A 74 -5.57 13.27 2.95
C ASP A 74 -4.80 12.80 4.19
N ILE A 75 -3.67 12.14 3.95
CA ILE A 75 -2.76 11.67 5.00
C ILE A 75 -2.25 12.79 5.92
N ARG A 76 -2.25 14.05 5.46
CA ARG A 76 -1.85 15.22 6.25
C ARG A 76 -2.89 15.58 7.32
N GLU A 77 -4.11 15.07 7.20
CA GLU A 77 -5.19 15.23 8.19
C GLU A 77 -5.22 14.09 9.22
N PHE A 78 -4.42 13.03 9.03
CA PHE A 78 -4.42 11.89 9.95
C PHE A 78 -3.93 12.32 11.34
N GLY A 79 -4.65 11.86 12.37
CA GLY A 79 -4.35 12.21 13.77
C GLY A 79 -4.79 13.62 14.17
N LYS A 80 -5.44 14.38 13.28
CA LYS A 80 -6.02 15.70 13.60
C LYS A 80 -7.53 15.58 13.85
N PRO A 81 -8.12 16.51 14.62
CA PRO A 81 -9.57 16.58 14.76
C PRO A 81 -10.28 16.69 13.40
N PRO A 82 -11.38 15.96 13.17
CA PRO A 82 -12.10 16.02 11.91
C PRO A 82 -12.71 17.40 11.71
N GLN A 83 -12.68 17.90 10.47
CA GLN A 83 -13.26 19.19 10.09
C GLN A 83 -14.38 18.99 9.06
N ALA A 84 -15.48 19.69 9.28
CA ALA A 84 -16.61 19.72 8.35
C ALA A 84 -16.24 20.44 7.03
N PRO A 85 -16.89 20.09 5.91
CA PRO A 85 -17.82 18.96 5.75
C PRO A 85 -17.08 17.62 5.85
N LEU A 86 -17.74 16.60 6.37
CA LEU A 86 -17.23 15.23 6.34
C LEU A 86 -17.51 14.63 4.96
N LEU A 87 -16.78 13.57 4.60
CA LEU A 87 -16.97 12.92 3.30
C LEU A 87 -18.40 12.40 3.06
N PRO A 88 -19.10 11.80 4.05
CA PRO A 88 -20.50 11.40 3.87
C PRO A 88 -21.42 12.56 3.47
N ASP A 89 -21.16 13.78 3.95
CA ASP A 89 -21.96 14.97 3.61
C ASP A 89 -21.83 15.32 2.13
N VAL A 90 -20.59 15.24 1.59
CA VAL A 90 -20.31 15.47 0.17
C VAL A 90 -20.99 14.43 -0.70
N ILE A 91 -20.90 13.16 -0.32
CA ILE A 91 -21.49 12.05 -1.08
C ILE A 91 -23.02 12.13 -1.06
N ALA A 92 -23.62 12.44 0.08
CA ALA A 92 -25.06 12.64 0.18
C ALA A 92 -25.54 13.80 -0.72
N ALA A 93 -24.77 14.88 -0.80
CA ALA A 93 -25.09 16.00 -1.69
C ALA A 93 -24.99 15.61 -3.18
N LEU A 94 -23.94 14.87 -3.57
CA LEU A 94 -23.80 14.36 -4.95
C LEU A 94 -24.95 13.43 -5.35
N GLU A 95 -25.35 12.55 -4.43
CA GLU A 95 -26.39 11.54 -4.65
C GLU A 95 -27.79 12.16 -4.69
N ALA A 96 -28.05 13.20 -3.90
CA ALA A 96 -29.32 13.92 -3.88
C ALA A 96 -29.44 15.03 -4.94
N ASN A 97 -28.45 15.17 -5.82
CA ASN A 97 -28.44 16.27 -6.78
C ASN A 97 -29.43 16.03 -7.92
N ASP A 98 -30.32 17.01 -8.17
CA ASP A 98 -31.37 16.90 -9.19
C ASP A 98 -30.84 16.76 -10.63
N LYS A 99 -29.60 17.20 -10.87
CA LYS A 99 -28.93 17.04 -12.17
C LYS A 99 -28.05 15.79 -12.15
N PRO A 100 -28.09 14.92 -13.18
CA PRO A 100 -27.19 13.77 -13.24
C PRO A 100 -25.73 14.20 -13.12
N VAL A 101 -24.98 13.46 -12.30
CA VAL A 101 -23.54 13.69 -12.06
C VAL A 101 -22.77 12.50 -12.62
N ILE A 102 -21.85 12.76 -13.55
CA ILE A 102 -20.98 11.77 -14.19
C ILE A 102 -19.59 11.89 -13.57
N ALA A 103 -19.12 10.85 -12.88
CA ALA A 103 -17.73 10.76 -12.42
C ALA A 103 -16.85 10.21 -13.55
N VAL A 104 -15.77 10.91 -13.90
CA VAL A 104 -14.77 10.45 -14.86
C VAL A 104 -13.51 10.02 -14.14
N LEU A 105 -13.26 8.72 -14.12
CA LEU A 105 -12.20 8.06 -13.37
C LEU A 105 -10.99 7.82 -14.28
N HIS A 106 -9.80 8.17 -13.80
CA HIS A 106 -8.53 7.88 -14.46
C HIS A 106 -7.43 7.60 -13.43
N GLY A 107 -6.40 6.87 -13.82
CA GLY A 107 -5.31 6.47 -12.93
C GLY A 107 -5.83 5.59 -11.78
N THR A 108 -6.11 6.18 -10.62
CA THR A 108 -6.72 5.50 -9.49
C THR A 108 -7.90 6.26 -8.86
N ALA A 109 -8.93 5.53 -8.44
CA ALA A 109 -10.01 6.03 -7.58
C ALA A 109 -10.10 5.11 -6.35
N LEU A 110 -9.52 5.53 -5.22
CA LEU A 110 -9.29 4.66 -4.06
C LEU A 110 -9.94 5.20 -2.80
N GLY A 111 -10.43 4.28 -1.97
CA GLY A 111 -11.08 4.57 -0.69
C GLY A 111 -12.21 5.58 -0.86
N GLY A 112 -12.16 6.67 -0.08
CA GLY A 112 -13.08 7.80 -0.24
C GLY A 112 -13.22 8.34 -1.68
N GLY A 113 -12.21 8.20 -2.54
CA GLY A 113 -12.31 8.56 -3.95
C GLY A 113 -13.23 7.68 -4.76
N LEU A 114 -13.24 6.36 -4.49
CA LEU A 114 -14.25 5.47 -5.05
C LEU A 114 -15.62 5.76 -4.41
N GLU A 115 -15.69 6.01 -3.10
CA GLU A 115 -16.95 6.34 -2.44
C GLU A 115 -17.62 7.60 -3.03
N VAL A 116 -16.84 8.63 -3.40
CA VAL A 116 -17.33 9.80 -4.16
C VAL A 116 -17.92 9.39 -5.51
N ALA A 117 -17.23 8.52 -6.24
CA ALA A 117 -17.71 8.04 -7.54
C ALA A 117 -18.99 7.18 -7.39
N LEU A 118 -19.10 6.39 -6.31
CA LEU A 118 -20.30 5.60 -5.99
C LEU A 118 -21.50 6.48 -5.61
N GLY A 119 -21.27 7.69 -5.11
CA GLY A 119 -22.33 8.70 -4.90
C GLY A 119 -22.77 9.44 -6.16
N CYS A 120 -22.05 9.29 -7.27
CA CYS A 120 -22.43 9.89 -8.55
C CYS A 120 -23.47 9.04 -9.28
N HIS A 121 -24.11 9.60 -10.30
CA HIS A 121 -25.19 8.95 -11.03
C HIS A 121 -24.71 8.02 -12.15
N LEU A 122 -23.54 8.33 -12.72
CA LEU A 122 -22.87 7.58 -13.78
C LEU A 122 -21.35 7.60 -13.53
N ARG A 123 -20.64 6.51 -13.87
CA ARG A 123 -19.18 6.40 -13.74
C ARG A 123 -18.55 5.96 -15.05
N ILE A 124 -17.70 6.80 -15.62
CA ILE A 124 -16.91 6.51 -16.82
C ILE A 124 -15.46 6.33 -16.40
N ALA A 125 -14.82 5.25 -16.82
CA ALA A 125 -13.41 5.01 -16.55
C ALA A 125 -12.57 5.14 -17.83
N LEU A 126 -11.42 5.81 -17.76
CA LEU A 126 -10.41 5.71 -18.80
C LEU A 126 -9.70 4.36 -18.72
N ALA A 127 -9.21 3.86 -19.85
CA ALA A 127 -8.39 2.65 -19.89
C ALA A 127 -7.19 2.74 -18.93
N GLY A 128 -6.89 1.64 -18.23
CA GLY A 128 -5.83 1.58 -17.22
C GLY A 128 -6.19 2.15 -15.85
N THR A 129 -7.43 2.63 -15.66
CA THR A 129 -7.95 3.00 -14.34
C THR A 129 -7.96 1.80 -13.40
N ARG A 130 -7.66 2.03 -12.12
CA ARG A 130 -7.85 1.05 -11.05
C ARG A 130 -8.70 1.65 -9.93
N VAL A 131 -9.63 0.87 -9.40
CA VAL A 131 -10.54 1.26 -8.33
C VAL A 131 -10.41 0.31 -7.13
N GLY A 132 -10.69 0.79 -5.92
CA GLY A 132 -10.65 -0.08 -4.74
C GLY A 132 -10.98 0.64 -3.43
N LEU A 133 -11.19 -0.15 -2.38
CA LEU A 133 -11.51 0.29 -1.02
C LEU A 133 -10.48 -0.29 -0.02
N PRO A 134 -9.24 0.26 0.01
CA PRO A 134 -8.12 -0.32 0.76
C PRO A 134 -8.05 0.09 2.23
N GLU A 135 -9.12 0.64 2.81
CA GLU A 135 -9.19 1.09 4.22
C GLU A 135 -8.76 0.02 5.22
N VAL A 136 -9.00 -1.26 4.92
CA VAL A 136 -8.59 -2.39 5.74
C VAL A 136 -7.08 -2.43 5.99
N LYS A 137 -6.27 -1.95 5.03
CA LYS A 137 -4.80 -1.86 5.16
C LYS A 137 -4.35 -0.85 6.20
N LEU A 138 -5.25 0.00 6.67
CA LEU A 138 -5.03 0.99 7.72
C LEU A 138 -5.81 0.66 9.00
N GLY A 139 -6.35 -0.56 9.10
CA GLY A 139 -7.16 -0.99 10.25
C GLY A 139 -8.56 -0.37 10.26
N LEU A 140 -9.06 0.04 9.09
CA LEU A 140 -10.34 0.72 8.94
C LEU A 140 -11.27 -0.06 8.01
N LEU A 141 -12.47 0.46 7.83
CA LEU A 141 -13.41 0.07 6.78
C LEU A 141 -13.83 1.32 5.97
N PRO A 142 -14.42 1.16 4.77
CA PRO A 142 -14.99 2.28 4.01
C PRO A 142 -16.11 2.93 4.79
N GLY A 143 -15.93 4.19 5.18
CA GLY A 143 -16.78 4.86 6.18
C GLY A 143 -17.66 5.99 5.62
N ALA A 144 -17.79 6.09 4.30
CA ALA A 144 -18.63 7.07 3.60
C ALA A 144 -19.63 6.42 2.62
N GLY A 145 -20.06 5.21 2.96
CA GLY A 145 -21.09 4.42 2.32
C GLY A 145 -20.57 3.42 1.30
N GLY A 146 -19.26 3.20 1.20
CA GLY A 146 -18.66 2.18 0.35
C GLY A 146 -19.17 0.77 0.66
N THR A 147 -19.33 0.42 1.94
CA THR A 147 -19.84 -0.92 2.35
C THR A 147 -21.33 -1.09 2.06
N GLN A 148 -22.05 0.01 1.78
CA GLN A 148 -23.47 -0.02 1.47
C GLN A 148 -23.72 0.06 -0.05
N ARG A 149 -23.00 0.91 -0.78
CA ARG A 149 -23.20 1.12 -2.23
C ARG A 149 -22.53 0.05 -3.08
N LEU A 150 -21.32 -0.41 -2.72
CA LEU A 150 -20.60 -1.39 -3.53
C LEU A 150 -21.33 -2.74 -3.63
N PRO A 151 -21.88 -3.34 -2.55
CA PRO A 151 -22.64 -4.58 -2.65
C PRO A 151 -23.91 -4.47 -3.51
N ARG A 152 -24.55 -3.29 -3.55
CA ARG A 152 -25.72 -3.04 -4.40
C ARG A 152 -25.38 -2.99 -5.89
N LEU A 153 -24.14 -2.63 -6.23
CA LEU A 153 -23.66 -2.53 -7.61
C LEU A 153 -23.01 -3.84 -8.10
N ALA A 154 -22.13 -4.41 -7.28
CA ALA A 154 -21.24 -5.49 -7.68
C ALA A 154 -21.55 -6.84 -6.98
N GLY A 155 -22.54 -6.87 -6.10
CA GLY A 155 -22.86 -8.03 -5.28
C GLY A 155 -21.99 -8.15 -4.02
N VAL A 156 -22.47 -8.93 -3.07
CA VAL A 156 -21.82 -9.14 -1.75
C VAL A 156 -20.43 -9.74 -1.88
N GLU A 157 -20.27 -10.79 -2.69
CA GLU A 157 -18.99 -11.50 -2.84
C GLU A 157 -17.88 -10.57 -3.34
N CYS A 158 -18.15 -9.81 -4.41
CA CYS A 158 -17.19 -8.85 -4.96
C CYS A 158 -16.85 -7.75 -3.94
N ALA A 159 -17.85 -7.24 -3.22
CA ALA A 159 -17.62 -6.22 -2.20
C ALA A 159 -16.77 -6.73 -1.04
N LEU A 160 -17.08 -7.93 -0.51
CA LEU A 160 -16.31 -8.54 0.57
C LEU A 160 -14.86 -8.80 0.16
N ASP A 161 -14.65 -9.39 -1.01
CA ASP A 161 -13.31 -9.62 -1.57
C ASP A 161 -12.52 -8.31 -1.71
N MET A 162 -13.09 -7.28 -2.34
CA MET A 162 -12.42 -5.99 -2.51
C MET A 162 -12.12 -5.29 -1.18
N ILE A 163 -13.08 -5.24 -0.25
CA ILE A 163 -12.97 -4.43 0.96
C ILE A 163 -12.11 -5.12 2.02
N THR A 164 -12.24 -6.43 2.23
CA THR A 164 -11.44 -7.15 3.25
C THR A 164 -10.01 -7.42 2.81
N SER A 165 -9.77 -7.62 1.51
CA SER A 165 -8.41 -7.75 0.98
C SER A 165 -7.75 -6.39 0.74
N GLY A 166 -8.55 -5.34 0.53
CA GLY A 166 -8.10 -4.03 0.08
C GLY A 166 -7.48 -4.03 -1.32
N ARG A 167 -7.74 -5.08 -2.13
CA ARG A 167 -7.18 -5.19 -3.49
C ARG A 167 -7.78 -4.15 -4.43
N PHE A 168 -7.03 -3.84 -5.48
CA PHE A 168 -7.52 -3.00 -6.56
C PHE A 168 -8.10 -3.86 -7.68
N VAL A 169 -9.13 -3.32 -8.31
CA VAL A 169 -9.80 -3.88 -9.49
C VAL A 169 -9.46 -2.97 -10.69
N ASP A 170 -9.11 -3.56 -11.83
CA ASP A 170 -8.85 -2.80 -13.05
C ASP A 170 -10.16 -2.34 -13.73
N ALA A 171 -10.05 -1.47 -14.73
CA ALA A 171 -11.20 -0.85 -15.39
C ALA A 171 -12.13 -1.88 -16.04
N ASP A 172 -11.59 -2.96 -16.59
CA ASP A 172 -12.37 -3.98 -17.31
C ASP A 172 -13.15 -4.85 -16.32
N GLU A 173 -12.50 -5.33 -15.26
CA GLU A 173 -13.19 -6.03 -14.17
C GLU A 173 -14.22 -5.11 -13.51
N ALA A 174 -13.90 -3.84 -13.27
CA ALA A 174 -14.83 -2.88 -12.68
C ALA A 174 -16.10 -2.70 -13.53
N LYS A 175 -15.97 -2.72 -14.86
CA LYS A 175 -17.10 -2.66 -15.79
C LYS A 175 -17.93 -3.94 -15.75
N THR A 176 -17.27 -5.10 -15.83
CA THR A 176 -17.95 -6.41 -15.74
C THR A 176 -18.72 -6.57 -14.44
N ARG A 177 -18.20 -6.03 -13.33
CA ARG A 177 -18.85 -6.05 -12.02
C ARG A 177 -19.88 -4.92 -11.81
N GLY A 178 -20.07 -4.02 -12.76
CA GLY A 178 -21.04 -2.91 -12.65
C GLY A 178 -20.61 -1.75 -11.73
N ILE A 179 -19.35 -1.74 -11.29
CA ILE A 179 -18.76 -0.65 -10.49
C ILE A 179 -18.62 0.61 -11.36
N VAL A 180 -18.21 0.44 -12.62
CA VAL A 180 -18.21 1.50 -13.63
C VAL A 180 -19.15 1.14 -14.77
N ASP A 181 -19.68 2.17 -15.42
CA ASP A 181 -20.66 2.02 -16.50
C ASP A 181 -20.01 1.75 -17.84
N GLU A 182 -18.91 2.46 -18.11
CA GLU A 182 -18.17 2.32 -19.35
C GLU A 182 -16.67 2.53 -19.15
N VAL A 183 -15.89 1.86 -20.00
CA VAL A 183 -14.45 2.03 -20.13
C VAL A 183 -14.17 2.59 -21.51
N VAL A 184 -13.45 3.71 -21.58
CA VAL A 184 -13.12 4.43 -22.82
C VAL A 184 -11.61 4.47 -23.03
N THR A 185 -11.17 4.43 -24.28
CA THR A 185 -9.74 4.31 -24.66
C THR A 185 -8.98 5.63 -24.72
N GLY A 186 -9.62 6.77 -24.46
CA GLY A 186 -8.98 8.10 -24.44
C GLY A 186 -8.17 8.38 -23.17
N GLU A 187 -7.30 9.39 -23.23
CA GLU A 187 -6.45 9.79 -22.09
C GLU A 187 -6.92 11.09 -21.40
N ASP A 188 -7.87 11.82 -21.99
CA ASP A 188 -8.35 13.10 -21.46
C ASP A 188 -9.70 12.93 -20.72
N PRO A 189 -9.74 13.13 -19.38
CA PRO A 189 -10.97 13.04 -18.60
C PRO A 189 -12.03 14.05 -19.03
N LEU A 190 -11.64 15.25 -19.50
CA LEU A 190 -12.61 16.27 -19.90
C LEU A 190 -13.38 15.83 -21.14
N SER A 191 -12.66 15.47 -22.21
CA SER A 191 -13.26 14.98 -23.46
C SER A 191 -14.15 13.75 -23.23
N ALA A 192 -13.69 12.79 -22.42
CA ALA A 192 -14.48 11.62 -22.04
C ALA A 192 -15.77 12.00 -21.31
N GLY A 193 -15.69 12.93 -20.35
CA GLY A 193 -16.85 13.41 -19.60
C GLY A 193 -17.87 14.16 -20.46
N LEU A 194 -17.41 15.03 -21.35
CA LEU A 194 -18.28 15.76 -22.29
C LEU A 194 -19.00 14.80 -23.24
N THR A 195 -18.28 13.82 -23.79
CA THR A 195 -18.86 12.78 -24.65
C THR A 195 -19.93 11.97 -23.91
N ALA A 196 -19.64 11.54 -22.68
CA ALA A 196 -20.61 10.79 -21.87
C ALA A 196 -21.83 11.64 -21.48
N ALA A 197 -21.65 12.94 -21.23
CA ALA A 197 -22.75 13.86 -20.97
C ALA A 197 -23.66 14.03 -22.19
N GLU A 198 -23.10 14.17 -23.39
CA GLU A 198 -23.87 14.21 -24.64
C GLU A 198 -24.65 12.90 -24.86
N GLN A 199 -24.00 11.75 -24.63
CA GLN A 199 -24.64 10.44 -24.74
C GLN A 199 -25.77 10.26 -23.71
N LEU A 200 -25.59 10.76 -22.48
CA LEU A 200 -26.64 10.75 -21.46
C LEU A 200 -27.84 11.61 -21.91
N LEU A 201 -27.58 12.82 -22.42
CA LEU A 201 -28.63 13.71 -22.94
C LEU A 201 -29.37 13.14 -24.16
N GLN A 202 -28.73 12.25 -24.92
CA GLN A 202 -29.33 11.49 -26.03
C GLN A 202 -30.07 10.22 -25.57
N GLY A 203 -30.03 9.89 -24.27
CA GLY A 203 -30.70 8.72 -23.70
C GLY A 203 -29.94 7.41 -23.82
N HIS A 204 -28.63 7.44 -24.12
CA HIS A 204 -27.79 6.23 -24.16
C HIS A 204 -27.47 5.67 -22.77
N TYR A 205 -27.53 6.52 -21.74
CA TYR A 205 -27.34 6.11 -20.35
C TYR A 205 -28.59 6.41 -19.54
N VAL A 206 -28.84 5.54 -18.55
CA VAL A 206 -29.84 5.78 -17.51
C VAL A 206 -29.08 6.10 -16.21
N PRO A 207 -29.12 7.35 -15.72
CA PRO A 207 -28.51 7.69 -14.44
C PRO A 207 -29.18 6.90 -13.31
N ARG A 208 -28.40 6.50 -12.31
CA ARG A 208 -28.91 5.75 -11.15
C ARG A 208 -28.41 6.32 -9.85
N VAL A 209 -29.24 6.18 -8.81
CA VAL A 209 -28.86 6.45 -7.43
C VAL A 209 -28.45 5.13 -6.80
N SER A 210 -27.13 4.96 -6.53
CA SER A 210 -26.61 3.67 -6.08
C SER A 210 -27.19 3.20 -4.74
N GLY A 211 -27.57 4.11 -3.83
CA GLY A 211 -28.24 3.77 -2.58
C GLY A 211 -29.69 3.29 -2.74
N GLU A 212 -30.35 3.63 -3.85
CA GLU A 212 -31.73 3.23 -4.17
C GLU A 212 -31.83 1.91 -4.95
N LEU A 213 -30.71 1.36 -5.39
CA LEU A 213 -30.68 0.03 -5.97
C LEU A 213 -31.19 -1.00 -4.95
N PRO A 214 -31.85 -2.08 -5.42
CA PRO A 214 -32.32 -3.15 -4.55
C PRO A 214 -31.21 -3.67 -3.64
N ALA A 215 -31.57 -4.01 -2.41
CA ALA A 215 -30.64 -4.73 -1.53
C ALA A 215 -30.16 -6.01 -2.23
N PRO A 216 -28.87 -6.36 -2.13
CA PRO A 216 -28.37 -7.58 -2.75
C PRO A 216 -28.98 -8.81 -2.07
N ALA A 217 -28.96 -9.93 -2.80
CA ALA A 217 -29.41 -11.22 -2.26
C ALA A 217 -28.62 -11.59 -1.00
N THR A 218 -29.28 -12.28 -0.08
CA THR A 218 -28.70 -12.75 1.18
C THR A 218 -28.61 -14.27 1.18
N ASP A 219 -27.50 -14.81 1.69
CA ASP A 219 -27.30 -16.22 1.98
C ASP A 219 -26.67 -16.34 3.36
N ALA A 220 -27.44 -16.85 4.33
CA ALA A 220 -27.00 -16.97 5.72
C ALA A 220 -25.76 -17.87 5.87
N ALA A 221 -25.64 -18.93 5.06
CA ALA A 221 -24.50 -19.85 5.13
C ALA A 221 -23.22 -19.17 4.63
N ALA A 222 -23.32 -18.38 3.55
CA ALA A 222 -22.18 -17.67 2.98
C ALA A 222 -21.52 -16.68 3.95
N TRP A 223 -22.29 -16.05 4.84
CA TRP A 223 -21.73 -15.15 5.86
C TRP A 223 -20.91 -15.89 6.91
N GLU A 224 -21.41 -17.03 7.39
CA GLU A 224 -20.71 -17.84 8.39
C GLU A 224 -19.43 -18.43 7.79
N ASP A 225 -19.50 -18.98 6.58
CA ASP A 225 -18.34 -19.49 5.85
C ASP A 225 -17.27 -18.41 5.66
N TYR A 226 -17.68 -17.17 5.35
CA TYR A 226 -16.75 -16.06 5.18
C TYR A 226 -16.10 -15.64 6.50
N ARG A 227 -16.87 -15.59 7.60
CA ARG A 227 -16.34 -15.28 8.94
C ARG A 227 -15.38 -16.35 9.41
N GLN A 228 -15.70 -17.63 9.19
CA GLN A 228 -14.80 -18.73 9.51
C GLN A 228 -13.50 -18.63 8.72
N ARG A 229 -13.58 -18.34 7.41
CA ARG A 229 -12.38 -18.11 6.60
C ARG A 229 -11.52 -16.95 7.13
N LEU A 230 -12.12 -15.85 7.57
CA LEU A 230 -11.37 -14.76 8.21
C LEU A 230 -10.77 -15.18 9.56
N ALA A 231 -11.47 -16.00 10.35
CA ALA A 231 -10.95 -16.56 11.60
C ALA A 231 -9.77 -17.51 11.36
N ASP A 232 -9.72 -18.19 10.20
CA ASP A 232 -8.61 -19.05 9.83
C ASP A 232 -7.41 -18.24 9.27
N GLU A 233 -7.68 -17.24 8.43
CA GLU A 233 -6.64 -16.47 7.72
C GLU A 233 -6.06 -15.30 8.54
N VAL A 234 -6.91 -14.56 9.25
CA VAL A 234 -6.57 -13.29 9.93
C VAL A 234 -7.29 -13.12 11.28
N PRO A 235 -7.28 -14.12 12.18
CA PRO A 235 -8.02 -14.08 13.46
C PRO A 235 -7.65 -12.89 14.34
N TYR A 236 -6.42 -12.41 14.19
CA TYR A 236 -5.84 -11.31 14.96
C TYR A 236 -6.23 -9.92 14.45
N LEU A 237 -6.87 -9.77 13.28
CA LEU A 237 -7.25 -8.44 12.76
C LEU A 237 -8.67 -8.06 13.16
N PHE A 238 -8.88 -6.79 13.49
CA PHE A 238 -10.18 -6.27 13.92
C PHE A 238 -11.06 -5.82 12.75
N SER A 239 -10.52 -4.99 11.84
CA SER A 239 -11.32 -4.35 10.79
C SER A 239 -11.94 -5.30 9.76
N PRO A 240 -11.34 -6.45 9.37
CA PRO A 240 -11.99 -7.39 8.43
C PRO A 240 -13.34 -7.89 8.92
N PHE A 241 -13.48 -8.20 10.22
CA PHE A 241 -14.75 -8.65 10.79
C PHE A 241 -15.80 -7.53 10.82
N ARG A 242 -15.38 -6.29 11.14
CA ARG A 242 -16.25 -5.11 11.06
C ARG A 242 -16.70 -4.82 9.63
N ILE A 243 -15.87 -5.11 8.63
CA ILE A 243 -16.27 -5.01 7.21
C ILE A 243 -17.38 -6.00 6.90
N VAL A 244 -17.26 -7.26 7.35
CA VAL A 244 -18.34 -8.25 7.16
C VAL A 244 -19.62 -7.76 7.83
N ASP A 245 -19.56 -7.25 9.06
CA ASP A 245 -20.72 -6.69 9.77
C ASP A 245 -21.37 -5.54 8.99
N ALA A 246 -20.56 -4.60 8.47
CA ALA A 246 -21.05 -3.45 7.71
C ALA A 246 -21.68 -3.87 6.38
N VAL A 247 -21.04 -4.80 5.65
CA VAL A 247 -21.56 -5.30 4.38
C VAL A 247 -22.81 -6.16 4.60
N GLU A 248 -22.87 -7.02 5.61
CA GLU A 248 -24.06 -7.82 5.92
C GLU A 248 -25.29 -6.94 6.18
N ALA A 249 -25.09 -5.80 6.87
CA ALA A 249 -26.15 -4.84 7.14
C ALA A 249 -26.85 -4.32 5.88
N THR A 250 -26.17 -4.31 4.72
CA THR A 250 -26.78 -3.92 3.44
C THR A 250 -27.93 -4.83 3.00
N THR A 251 -27.98 -6.07 3.51
CA THR A 251 -29.03 -7.04 3.20
C THR A 251 -30.19 -7.03 4.19
N ARG A 252 -30.01 -6.36 5.34
CA ARG A 252 -30.91 -6.45 6.50
C ARG A 252 -31.53 -5.12 6.89
N LEU A 253 -30.86 -4.01 6.62
CA LEU A 253 -31.28 -2.67 7.02
C LEU A 253 -31.66 -1.82 5.81
N PRO A 254 -32.61 -0.87 5.99
CA PRO A 254 -32.78 0.23 5.04
C PRO A 254 -31.47 0.99 4.84
N PHE A 255 -31.24 1.51 3.63
CA PHE A 255 -29.96 2.14 3.25
C PHE A 255 -29.47 3.20 4.24
N ALA A 256 -30.35 4.11 4.67
CA ALA A 256 -30.00 5.16 5.63
C ALA A 256 -29.58 4.63 7.01
N GLU A 257 -30.18 3.53 7.47
CA GLU A 257 -29.77 2.87 8.72
C GLU A 257 -28.47 2.06 8.53
N GLY A 258 -28.27 1.48 7.34
CA GLY A 258 -27.01 0.85 6.96
C GLY A 258 -25.83 1.84 6.98
N LEU A 259 -26.01 3.05 6.47
CA LEU A 259 -25.00 4.12 6.54
C LEU A 259 -24.64 4.51 7.99
N LYS A 260 -25.64 4.59 8.87
CA LYS A 260 -25.41 4.85 10.31
C LYS A 260 -24.64 3.70 10.97
N HIS A 261 -24.99 2.46 10.62
CA HIS A 261 -24.32 1.27 11.15
C HIS A 261 -22.86 1.17 10.67
N GLU A 262 -22.61 1.38 9.38
CA GLU A 262 -21.27 1.50 8.81
C GLU A 262 -20.47 2.56 9.56
N ARG A 263 -21.06 3.72 9.81
CA ARG A 263 -20.37 4.81 10.53
C ARG A 263 -20.02 4.43 11.96
N ALA A 264 -20.88 3.70 12.66
CA ALA A 264 -20.60 3.21 14.02
C ALA A 264 -19.42 2.23 14.01
N LEU A 265 -19.42 1.24 13.11
CA LEU A 265 -18.33 0.27 12.96
C LEU A 265 -17.02 0.94 12.51
N PHE A 266 -17.09 1.97 11.67
CA PHE A 266 -15.93 2.79 11.33
C PHE A 266 -15.31 3.44 12.57
N MET A 267 -16.13 3.94 13.50
CA MET A 267 -15.63 4.53 14.76
C MET A 267 -15.03 3.46 15.68
N GLU A 268 -15.60 2.25 15.74
CA GLU A 268 -14.95 1.13 16.45
C GLU A 268 -13.55 0.84 15.89
N CYS A 269 -13.40 0.82 14.55
CA CYS A 269 -12.10 0.65 13.91
C CYS A 269 -11.14 1.82 14.19
N MET A 270 -11.65 3.06 14.25
CA MET A 270 -10.85 4.24 14.62
C MET A 270 -10.27 4.14 16.03
N ASP A 271 -11.03 3.57 16.96
CA ASP A 271 -10.65 3.43 18.36
C ASP A 271 -9.81 2.15 18.62
N SER A 272 -9.69 1.27 17.63
CA SER A 272 -8.91 0.03 17.75
C SER A 272 -7.41 0.33 17.89
N PRO A 273 -6.71 -0.33 18.84
CA PRO A 273 -5.26 -0.17 19.01
C PRO A 273 -4.45 -0.61 17.78
N GLN A 274 -5.00 -1.52 16.97
CA GLN A 274 -4.36 -2.04 15.75
C GLN A 274 -4.14 -0.95 14.69
N ARG A 275 -5.03 0.05 14.66
CA ARG A 275 -4.98 1.14 13.70
C ARG A 275 -3.67 1.91 13.79
N ALA A 276 -3.16 2.15 15.01
CA ALA A 276 -1.92 2.88 15.20
C ALA A 276 -0.73 2.15 14.58
N GLY A 277 -0.63 0.83 14.80
CA GLY A 277 0.42 0.00 14.21
C GLY A 277 0.33 -0.09 12.69
N LEU A 278 -0.87 -0.30 12.13
CA LEU A 278 -1.06 -0.37 10.67
C LEU A 278 -0.74 0.96 9.98
N ILE A 279 -1.16 2.09 10.55
CA ILE A 279 -0.81 3.42 10.04
C ILE A 279 0.70 3.66 10.12
N HIS A 280 1.33 3.29 11.24
CA HIS A 280 2.78 3.39 11.37
C HIS A 280 3.50 2.57 10.29
N ALA A 281 3.15 1.28 10.14
CA ALA A 281 3.73 0.40 9.12
C ALA A 281 3.56 0.96 7.70
N PHE A 282 2.39 1.53 7.40
CA PHE A 282 2.14 2.20 6.13
C PHE A 282 3.11 3.37 5.88
N PHE A 283 3.37 4.23 6.86
CA PHE A 283 4.32 5.33 6.70
C PHE A 283 5.78 4.87 6.70
N ALA A 284 6.12 3.87 7.52
CA ALA A 284 7.48 3.36 7.70
C ALA A 284 8.11 2.86 6.39
N THR A 285 7.33 2.20 5.54
CA THR A 285 7.77 1.66 4.24
C THR A 285 8.14 2.72 3.20
N ARG A 286 7.80 4.00 3.43
CA ARG A 286 8.08 5.07 2.47
C ARG A 286 9.51 5.54 2.60
N GLY A 287 10.25 5.54 1.48
CA GLY A 287 11.56 6.18 1.44
C GLY A 287 12.68 5.43 2.17
N THR A 288 12.51 4.13 2.44
CA THR A 288 13.49 3.24 3.10
C THR A 288 14.83 3.13 2.36
N HIS A 289 14.85 3.45 1.07
CA HIS A 289 16.03 3.46 0.21
C HIS A 289 16.78 4.80 0.22
N LYS A 290 16.27 5.81 0.93
CA LYS A 290 16.88 7.14 0.96
C LYS A 290 17.95 7.21 2.04
N VAL A 291 19.12 7.69 1.68
CA VAL A 291 20.26 7.92 2.57
C VAL A 291 20.32 9.41 2.91
N PRO A 292 20.05 9.81 4.18
CA PRO A 292 20.09 11.20 4.59
C PRO A 292 21.43 11.87 4.29
N GLY A 293 21.39 13.01 3.60
CA GLY A 293 22.57 13.79 3.21
C GLY A 293 23.23 13.36 1.90
N ALA A 294 22.73 12.32 1.24
CA ALA A 294 23.22 11.84 -0.04
C ALA A 294 22.10 11.64 -1.08
N GLU A 295 20.92 12.24 -0.85
CA GLU A 295 19.76 12.07 -1.71
C GLU A 295 20.06 12.52 -3.15
N SER A 296 19.95 11.57 -4.08
CA SER A 296 20.10 11.80 -5.51
C SER A 296 19.24 10.82 -6.29
N ASP A 297 18.94 11.14 -7.56
CA ASP A 297 18.28 10.23 -8.50
C ASP A 297 19.27 9.34 -9.28
N ALA A 298 20.56 9.42 -8.93
CA ALA A 298 21.62 8.64 -9.56
C ALA A 298 21.37 7.14 -9.37
N SER A 299 21.64 6.36 -10.40
CA SER A 299 21.56 4.89 -10.39
C SER A 299 22.59 4.32 -11.35
N PHE A 300 23.01 3.09 -11.11
CA PHE A 300 23.86 2.34 -12.03
C PHE A 300 23.04 1.82 -13.21
N THR A 301 23.68 1.79 -14.37
CA THR A 301 23.18 1.21 -15.62
C THR A 301 23.80 -0.15 -15.91
N THR A 302 24.89 -0.52 -15.24
CA THR A 302 25.55 -1.83 -15.42
C THR A 302 25.93 -2.43 -14.07
N LEU A 303 25.39 -3.60 -13.75
CA LEU A 303 25.74 -4.40 -12.57
C LEU A 303 26.46 -5.68 -12.97
N GLY A 304 27.59 -5.97 -12.32
CA GLY A 304 28.26 -7.25 -12.39
C GLY A 304 27.63 -8.24 -11.40
N LEU A 305 27.51 -9.50 -11.81
CA LEU A 305 27.02 -10.60 -11.00
C LEU A 305 28.12 -11.65 -10.88
N VAL A 306 28.46 -12.04 -9.66
CA VAL A 306 29.52 -13.03 -9.40
C VAL A 306 28.92 -14.22 -8.65
N GLY A 307 29.06 -15.42 -9.22
CA GLY A 307 28.51 -16.66 -8.65
C GLY A 307 27.03 -16.85 -8.97
N HIS A 308 26.38 -17.80 -8.27
CA HIS A 308 24.98 -18.17 -8.52
C HIS A 308 24.11 -17.87 -7.31
N HIS A 309 23.02 -17.13 -7.52
CA HIS A 309 22.06 -16.85 -6.47
C HIS A 309 20.66 -16.61 -7.06
N PRO A 310 19.56 -17.12 -6.45
CA PRO A 310 18.18 -16.92 -6.94
C PRO A 310 17.78 -15.44 -7.12
N LEU A 311 18.40 -14.54 -6.34
CA LEU A 311 18.22 -13.10 -6.52
C LEU A 311 18.57 -12.63 -7.94
N PHE A 312 19.62 -13.18 -8.54
CA PHE A 312 20.11 -12.74 -9.84
C PHE A 312 19.07 -13.02 -10.93
N ASP A 313 18.43 -14.19 -10.89
CA ASP A 313 17.32 -14.55 -11.77
C ASP A 313 16.11 -13.62 -11.56
N ALA A 314 15.80 -13.29 -10.29
CA ALA A 314 14.70 -12.38 -9.97
C ALA A 314 14.93 -10.95 -10.50
N LEU A 315 16.18 -10.47 -10.52
CA LEU A 315 16.53 -9.15 -11.06
C LEU A 315 16.39 -9.10 -12.59
N ASP A 316 16.71 -10.19 -13.29
CA ASP A 316 16.69 -10.26 -14.75
C ASP A 316 15.31 -9.93 -15.34
N SER A 317 14.24 -10.33 -14.64
CA SER A 317 12.85 -10.05 -15.05
C SER A 317 12.47 -8.56 -15.18
N HIS A 318 13.32 -7.64 -14.72
CA HIS A 318 13.05 -6.20 -14.66
C HIS A 318 14.07 -5.31 -15.39
N VAL A 319 15.14 -5.88 -15.95
CA VAL A 319 16.27 -5.15 -16.54
C VAL A 319 15.86 -4.19 -17.65
N THR A 320 15.00 -4.64 -18.57
CA THR A 320 14.52 -3.84 -19.72
C THR A 320 13.80 -2.58 -19.28
N LYS A 321 12.91 -2.68 -18.28
CA LYS A 321 12.15 -1.53 -17.77
C LYS A 321 13.01 -0.63 -16.88
N ALA A 322 14.00 -1.22 -16.19
CA ALA A 322 14.90 -0.49 -15.32
C ALA A 322 15.98 0.28 -16.07
N GLY A 323 16.29 -0.10 -17.32
CA GLY A 323 17.43 0.44 -18.07
C GLY A 323 18.77 0.03 -17.45
N VAL A 324 18.82 -1.16 -16.85
CA VAL A 324 20.00 -1.71 -16.17
C VAL A 324 20.44 -2.96 -16.94
N ARG A 325 21.72 -3.11 -17.20
CA ARG A 325 22.33 -4.31 -17.78
C ARG A 325 22.96 -5.15 -16.67
N LEU A 326 22.68 -6.44 -16.65
CA LEU A 326 23.32 -7.40 -15.77
C LEU A 326 24.42 -8.15 -16.54
N VAL A 327 25.59 -8.34 -15.93
CA VAL A 327 26.74 -8.98 -16.56
C VAL A 327 27.29 -10.06 -15.63
N ASN A 328 27.23 -11.32 -16.02
CA ASN A 328 27.86 -12.41 -15.26
C ASN A 328 29.38 -12.37 -15.43
N LEU A 329 30.10 -12.34 -14.32
CA LEU A 329 31.57 -12.21 -14.27
C LEU A 329 32.22 -13.56 -13.98
N ASP A 330 32.67 -14.23 -15.04
CA ASP A 330 33.38 -15.52 -14.94
C ASP A 330 34.90 -15.39 -15.04
N ALA A 331 35.41 -14.49 -15.90
CA ALA A 331 36.85 -14.23 -16.07
C ALA A 331 37.19 -12.90 -16.78
N ASP A 332 36.25 -12.29 -17.52
CA ASP A 332 36.50 -11.03 -18.24
C ASP A 332 36.17 -9.79 -17.40
N THR A 333 37.10 -8.83 -17.44
CA THR A 333 36.97 -7.49 -16.84
C THR A 333 36.00 -6.66 -17.66
N GLY A 334 34.75 -6.56 -17.19
CA GLY A 334 33.81 -5.62 -17.78
C GLY A 334 34.30 -4.18 -17.54
N GLU A 335 34.79 -3.52 -18.59
CA GLU A 335 35.35 -2.17 -18.53
C GLU A 335 34.32 -1.10 -18.08
N ASP A 336 33.03 -1.46 -17.99
CA ASP A 336 31.92 -0.58 -17.62
C ASP A 336 31.07 -1.09 -16.43
N ILE A 337 31.58 -2.04 -15.63
CA ILE A 337 30.90 -2.46 -14.40
C ILE A 337 30.92 -1.34 -13.37
N GLN A 338 29.75 -0.92 -12.91
CA GLN A 338 29.62 0.18 -11.95
C GLN A 338 29.39 -0.28 -10.52
N ALA A 339 28.99 -1.54 -10.31
CA ALA A 339 28.84 -2.21 -9.03
C ALA A 339 28.75 -3.73 -9.23
N CYS A 340 29.14 -4.51 -8.21
CA CYS A 340 29.10 -5.97 -8.26
C CYS A 340 28.26 -6.56 -7.12
N LEU A 341 27.34 -7.46 -7.47
CA LEU A 341 26.65 -8.34 -6.51
C LEU A 341 27.34 -9.70 -6.49
N VAL A 342 27.65 -10.19 -5.30
CA VAL A 342 28.50 -11.36 -5.12
C VAL A 342 27.78 -12.39 -4.28
N ALA A 343 27.54 -13.55 -4.89
CA ALA A 343 26.87 -14.67 -4.25
C ALA A 343 27.76 -15.35 -3.19
N PRO A 344 27.16 -16.03 -2.20
CA PRO A 344 27.91 -16.66 -1.11
C PRO A 344 28.67 -17.92 -1.55
N ASP A 345 28.35 -18.50 -2.72
CA ASP A 345 29.01 -19.68 -3.31
C ASP A 345 30.43 -19.40 -3.86
N VAL A 346 30.83 -18.13 -3.90
CA VAL A 346 32.11 -17.69 -4.46
C VAL A 346 33.23 -17.82 -3.41
N GLY A 347 34.19 -18.71 -3.67
CA GLY A 347 35.36 -18.90 -2.79
C GLY A 347 36.31 -17.70 -2.74
N ALA A 348 37.02 -17.53 -1.62
CA ALA A 348 37.87 -16.38 -1.32
C ALA A 348 38.92 -16.05 -2.40
N PHE A 349 39.58 -17.06 -2.99
CA PHE A 349 40.57 -16.84 -4.05
C PHE A 349 39.93 -16.20 -5.30
N ARG A 350 38.75 -16.69 -5.71
CA ARG A 350 38.01 -16.16 -6.85
C ARG A 350 37.49 -14.75 -6.56
N ARG A 351 37.02 -14.49 -5.33
CA ARG A 351 36.64 -13.14 -4.89
C ARG A 351 37.78 -12.14 -5.07
N GLN A 352 38.97 -12.45 -4.55
CA GLN A 352 40.13 -11.56 -4.64
C GLN A 352 40.50 -11.28 -6.11
N THR A 353 40.57 -12.33 -6.92
CA THR A 353 40.94 -12.22 -8.34
C THR A 353 39.99 -11.32 -9.11
N LEU A 354 38.68 -11.48 -8.92
CA LEU A 354 37.68 -10.66 -9.58
C LEU A 354 37.65 -9.24 -9.04
N ARG A 355 37.82 -9.05 -7.73
CA ARG A 355 37.86 -7.72 -7.11
C ARG A 355 39.02 -6.88 -7.64
N ASP A 356 40.19 -7.47 -7.82
CA ASP A 356 41.37 -6.80 -8.38
C ASP A 356 41.19 -6.42 -9.85
N ALA A 357 40.27 -7.08 -10.54
CA ALA A 357 40.00 -6.89 -11.96
C ALA A 357 38.87 -5.88 -12.23
N LEU A 358 38.16 -5.43 -11.19
CA LEU A 358 37.07 -4.46 -11.32
C LEU A 358 37.58 -3.01 -11.49
N PRO A 359 36.79 -2.13 -12.15
CA PRO A 359 37.07 -0.71 -12.16
C PRO A 359 37.21 -0.13 -10.75
N VAL A 360 38.20 0.75 -10.56
CA VAL A 360 38.45 1.40 -9.27
C VAL A 360 37.20 2.14 -8.80
N GLY A 361 36.74 1.83 -7.58
CA GLY A 361 35.57 2.45 -6.97
C GLY A 361 34.23 1.77 -7.29
N ALA A 362 34.21 0.69 -8.07
CA ALA A 362 33.03 -0.16 -8.19
C ALA A 362 32.79 -0.90 -6.86
N PRO A 363 31.64 -0.73 -6.19
CA PRO A 363 31.37 -1.37 -4.92
C PRO A 363 31.24 -2.88 -5.06
N TRP A 364 31.86 -3.57 -4.11
CA TRP A 364 31.72 -5.00 -3.88
C TRP A 364 30.63 -5.27 -2.85
N VAL A 365 29.49 -5.82 -3.30
CA VAL A 365 28.30 -6.03 -2.48
C VAL A 365 28.09 -7.53 -2.25
N ASP A 366 28.35 -8.00 -1.03
CA ASP A 366 28.11 -9.40 -0.68
C ASP A 366 26.61 -9.65 -0.47
N VAL A 367 26.07 -10.63 -1.19
CA VAL A 367 24.68 -11.07 -1.10
C VAL A 367 24.60 -12.28 -0.19
N GLY A 368 23.62 -12.31 0.72
CA GLY A 368 23.38 -13.51 1.51
C GLY A 368 22.26 -13.40 2.52
N THR A 369 22.18 -14.44 3.34
CA THR A 369 21.36 -14.51 4.55
C THR A 369 22.29 -14.54 5.77
N PRO A 370 21.79 -14.32 7.01
CA PRO A 370 22.62 -14.37 8.21
C PRO A 370 23.44 -15.67 8.34
N HIS A 371 22.94 -16.78 7.79
CA HIS A 371 23.56 -18.12 7.84
C HIS A 371 24.61 -18.38 6.75
N GLY A 372 24.62 -17.59 5.68
CA GLY A 372 25.45 -17.80 4.48
C GLY A 372 26.46 -16.70 4.22
N MET A 373 26.62 -15.76 5.15
CA MET A 373 27.50 -14.61 4.99
C MET A 373 28.98 -15.01 5.01
N SER A 374 29.74 -14.47 4.06
CA SER A 374 31.19 -14.53 4.12
C SER A 374 31.74 -13.52 5.14
N ALA A 375 32.81 -13.89 5.83
CA ALA A 375 33.56 -13.00 6.73
C ALA A 375 34.32 -11.88 5.99
N ASP A 376 34.35 -11.91 4.65
CA ASP A 376 35.11 -10.95 3.85
C ASP A 376 34.54 -9.52 3.95
N ALA A 377 35.43 -8.53 3.80
CA ALA A 377 35.12 -7.11 3.90
C ALA A 377 34.67 -6.54 2.55
N GLY A 378 33.45 -6.88 2.12
CA GLY A 378 32.75 -6.15 1.07
C GLY A 378 32.44 -4.70 1.49
N ASP A 379 32.27 -3.82 0.50
CA ASP A 379 31.94 -2.40 0.72
C ASP A 379 30.51 -2.22 1.25
N ALA A 380 29.64 -3.18 0.92
CA ALA A 380 28.27 -3.26 1.42
C ALA A 380 27.81 -4.72 1.54
N ILE A 381 26.72 -4.93 2.28
CA ILE A 381 26.02 -6.22 2.35
C ILE A 381 24.60 -6.03 1.83
N LEU A 382 24.14 -6.92 0.96
CA LEU A 382 22.74 -7.06 0.60
C LEU A 382 22.17 -8.28 1.31
N MET A 383 21.56 -8.03 2.48
CA MET A 383 20.99 -9.05 3.34
C MET A 383 19.54 -9.34 2.93
N LEU A 384 19.21 -10.63 2.84
CA LEU A 384 17.93 -11.14 2.35
C LEU A 384 17.22 -11.97 3.42
N SER A 385 15.89 -12.01 3.33
CA SER A 385 15.09 -13.03 4.03
C SER A 385 15.38 -14.42 3.42
N PRO A 386 15.44 -15.50 4.22
CA PRO A 386 15.60 -16.88 3.73
C PRO A 386 14.40 -17.38 2.92
N ARG A 387 13.30 -16.63 2.85
CA ARG A 387 12.12 -16.98 2.04
C ARG A 387 12.44 -16.79 0.56
N GLU A 388 12.88 -17.85 -0.13
CA GLU A 388 13.22 -17.81 -1.57
C GLU A 388 12.10 -17.30 -2.48
N ALA A 389 10.83 -17.49 -2.08
CA ALA A 389 9.68 -16.97 -2.81
C ALA A 389 9.49 -15.44 -2.68
N ASP A 390 10.13 -14.80 -1.69
CA ASP A 390 9.96 -13.38 -1.35
C ASP A 390 11.32 -12.65 -1.30
N LEU A 391 12.04 -12.68 -2.42
CA LEU A 391 13.25 -11.88 -2.62
C LEU A 391 12.93 -10.39 -2.87
N THR A 392 11.73 -9.92 -2.48
CA THR A 392 11.27 -8.57 -2.77
C THR A 392 11.89 -7.53 -1.84
N THR A 393 12.10 -7.86 -0.57
CA THR A 393 12.68 -6.96 0.42
C THR A 393 14.14 -7.31 0.70
N CYS A 394 14.99 -6.29 0.71
CA CYS A 394 16.41 -6.42 1.00
C CYS A 394 16.87 -5.34 1.99
N GLU A 395 17.72 -5.72 2.93
CA GLU A 395 18.50 -4.77 3.73
C GLU A 395 19.84 -4.51 3.03
N LEU A 396 20.14 -3.25 2.72
CA LEU A 396 21.42 -2.82 2.17
C LEU A 396 22.24 -2.16 3.29
N VAL A 397 23.24 -2.87 3.81
CA VAL A 397 24.10 -2.40 4.90
C VAL A 397 25.32 -1.68 4.32
N ASP A 398 25.46 -0.40 4.61
CA ASP A 398 26.66 0.38 4.30
C ASP A 398 27.81 0.01 5.26
N ARG A 399 28.87 -0.62 4.75
CA ARG A 399 30.08 -0.94 5.52
C ARG A 399 31.25 -0.02 5.20
N ALA A 400 31.23 0.63 4.03
CA ALA A 400 32.29 1.50 3.55
C ALA A 400 32.13 2.97 3.96
N ASP A 401 31.00 3.33 4.59
CA ASP A 401 30.63 4.70 4.96
C ASP A 401 30.64 5.62 3.73
N ASN A 402 30.05 5.15 2.63
CA ASN A 402 29.98 5.85 1.36
C ASN A 402 28.52 6.11 0.95
N PRO A 403 27.87 7.15 1.51
CA PRO A 403 26.43 7.34 1.39
C PRO A 403 25.98 7.65 -0.05
N ALA A 404 26.83 8.29 -0.86
CA ALA A 404 26.51 8.58 -2.26
C ALA A 404 26.47 7.30 -3.12
N LEU A 405 27.44 6.40 -2.90
CA LEU A 405 27.49 5.11 -3.56
C LEU A 405 26.30 4.24 -3.16
N ILE A 406 25.97 4.21 -1.86
CA ILE A 406 24.86 3.40 -1.34
C ILE A 406 23.52 3.94 -1.84
N GLN A 407 23.36 5.27 -1.93
CA GLN A 407 22.15 5.84 -2.53
C GLN A 407 21.97 5.42 -3.99
N ALA A 408 23.06 5.41 -4.78
CA ALA A 408 23.02 4.97 -6.17
C ALA A 408 22.67 3.48 -6.30
N LEU A 409 23.24 2.64 -5.45
CA LEU A 409 22.94 1.21 -5.39
C LEU A 409 21.48 0.95 -4.99
N ALA A 410 20.99 1.62 -3.94
CA ALA A 410 19.62 1.51 -3.46
C ALA A 410 18.61 1.93 -4.54
N ASN A 411 18.89 3.02 -5.27
CA ASN A 411 18.08 3.44 -6.42
C ASN A 411 18.08 2.40 -7.55
N THR A 412 19.22 1.78 -7.83
CA THR A 412 19.36 0.74 -8.86
C THR A 412 18.50 -0.48 -8.52
N LEU A 413 18.65 -1.00 -7.30
CA LEU A 413 17.86 -2.14 -6.80
C LEU A 413 16.35 -1.83 -6.79
N LYS A 414 15.97 -0.60 -6.42
CA LYS A 414 14.58 -0.12 -6.49
C LYS A 414 14.03 -0.10 -7.92
N ARG A 415 14.83 0.31 -8.92
CA ARG A 415 14.44 0.24 -10.34
C ARG A 415 14.23 -1.20 -10.79
N LEU A 416 15.02 -2.13 -10.26
CA LEU A 416 14.88 -3.59 -10.40
C LEU A 416 13.81 -4.20 -9.47
N LYS A 417 12.87 -3.37 -8.99
CA LYS A 417 11.70 -3.77 -8.19
C LYS A 417 12.01 -4.44 -6.87
N ARG A 418 13.15 -4.13 -6.25
CA ARG A 418 13.42 -4.49 -4.86
C ARG A 418 12.95 -3.38 -3.92
N GLN A 419 12.38 -3.76 -2.79
CA GLN A 419 12.18 -2.88 -1.65
C GLN A 419 13.46 -2.87 -0.83
N VAL A 420 14.16 -1.75 -0.85
CA VAL A 420 15.46 -1.60 -0.19
C VAL A 420 15.28 -0.82 1.10
N VAL A 421 15.79 -1.35 2.20
CA VAL A 421 15.99 -0.63 3.46
C VAL A 421 17.49 -0.44 3.64
N VAL A 422 17.95 0.80 3.79
CA VAL A 422 19.38 1.08 4.00
C VAL A 422 19.69 1.19 5.48
N THR A 423 20.70 0.46 5.92
CA THR A 423 21.26 0.49 7.29
C THR A 423 22.77 0.68 7.24
N ARG A 424 23.42 0.84 8.40
CA ARG A 424 24.85 1.16 8.51
C ARG A 424 25.55 0.19 9.45
N GLN A 425 26.80 -0.14 9.12
CA GLN A 425 27.78 -0.88 9.92
C GLN A 425 27.41 -2.34 10.25
N ALA A 426 26.20 -2.61 10.73
CA ALA A 426 25.70 -3.92 11.09
C ALA A 426 24.31 -4.16 10.50
N SER A 427 23.99 -5.44 10.24
CA SER A 427 22.67 -5.84 9.75
C SER A 427 21.67 -5.95 10.90
N VAL A 428 20.54 -5.26 10.74
CA VAL A 428 19.36 -5.40 11.59
C VAL A 428 18.77 -6.80 11.44
N ILE A 429 18.66 -7.34 10.21
CA ILE A 429 18.16 -8.69 9.98
C ILE A 429 18.99 -9.71 10.77
N ALA A 430 20.32 -9.64 10.70
CA ALA A 430 21.19 -10.57 11.44
C ALA A 430 20.99 -10.45 12.96
N ALA A 431 20.84 -9.23 13.50
CA ALA A 431 20.62 -9.02 14.93
C ALA A 431 19.25 -9.53 15.40
N LEU A 432 18.20 -9.37 14.59
CA LEU A 432 16.86 -9.89 14.88
C LEU A 432 16.84 -11.42 14.84
N GLU A 433 17.53 -12.04 13.87
CA GLU A 433 17.71 -13.48 13.79
C GLU A 433 18.47 -14.02 15.02
N GLU A 434 19.57 -13.38 15.43
CA GLU A 434 20.32 -13.80 16.61
C GLU A 434 19.45 -13.73 17.88
N ALA A 435 18.63 -12.69 18.03
CA ALA A 435 17.66 -12.59 19.11
C ALA A 435 16.59 -13.69 19.04
N LEU A 436 16.07 -14.00 17.86
CA LEU A 436 15.13 -15.10 17.65
C LEU A 436 15.75 -16.46 18.05
N SER A 437 16.96 -16.72 17.57
CA SER A 437 17.72 -17.95 17.85
C SER A 437 17.98 -18.15 19.35
N ARG A 438 18.27 -17.08 20.10
CA ARG A 438 18.37 -17.13 21.58
C ARG A 438 17.05 -17.53 22.23
N VAL A 439 15.94 -16.91 21.83
CA VAL A 439 14.61 -17.22 22.39
C VAL A 439 14.19 -18.66 22.07
N ILE A 440 14.51 -19.15 20.87
CA ILE A 440 14.27 -20.55 20.49
C ILE A 440 15.13 -21.50 21.34
N ALA A 441 16.41 -21.19 21.55
CA ALA A 441 17.31 -22.02 22.35
C ALA A 441 16.89 -22.13 23.83
N ASP A 442 16.23 -21.10 24.36
CA ASP A 442 15.69 -21.08 25.72
C ASP A 442 14.33 -21.81 25.85
N ALA A 443 13.68 -22.16 24.73
CA ALA A 443 12.41 -22.87 24.72
C ALA A 443 12.59 -24.38 24.98
N PRO A 444 11.72 -25.03 25.78
CA PRO A 444 11.74 -26.47 25.94
C PRO A 444 11.50 -27.19 24.60
N GLU A 445 12.22 -28.31 24.36
CA GLU A 445 12.10 -29.11 23.12
C GLU A 445 10.65 -29.58 22.81
N THR A 446 9.79 -29.61 23.83
CA THR A 446 8.38 -30.02 23.74
C THR A 446 7.46 -28.92 23.21
N VAL A 447 7.90 -27.66 23.12
CA VAL A 447 7.09 -26.54 22.67
C VAL A 447 7.35 -26.26 21.19
N ARG A 448 6.29 -26.28 20.36
CA ARG A 448 6.35 -25.87 18.96
C ARG A 448 5.95 -24.39 18.85
N LEU A 449 6.95 -23.51 18.83
CA LEU A 449 6.76 -22.05 18.86
C LEU A 449 6.05 -21.48 17.61
N GLU A 450 6.09 -22.19 16.49
CA GLU A 450 5.48 -21.75 15.23
C GLU A 450 3.95 -21.54 15.37
N ALA A 451 3.25 -22.49 16.00
CA ALA A 451 1.81 -22.40 16.23
C ALA A 451 1.46 -21.27 17.22
N ALA A 452 2.31 -21.07 18.24
CA ALA A 452 2.17 -20.02 19.24
C ALA A 452 2.16 -18.61 18.63
N TRP A 453 3.06 -18.40 17.69
CA TRP A 453 3.31 -17.09 17.09
C TRP A 453 2.29 -16.80 15.96
N HIS A 454 1.85 -17.83 15.22
CA HIS A 454 0.88 -17.67 14.13
C HIS A 454 -0.49 -17.14 14.60
N ALA A 455 -0.97 -17.52 15.79
CA ALA A 455 -2.29 -17.12 16.31
C ALA A 455 -2.48 -15.60 16.40
N GLU A 456 -1.41 -14.85 16.62
CA GLU A 456 -1.39 -13.39 16.74
C GLU A 456 -0.77 -12.70 15.50
N GLY A 457 -0.66 -13.44 14.39
CA GLY A 457 -0.26 -12.94 13.07
C GLY A 457 1.24 -12.89 12.79
N TRP A 458 2.07 -13.60 13.57
CA TRP A 458 3.48 -13.74 13.26
C TRP A 458 3.69 -14.87 12.25
N ASP A 459 4.43 -14.63 11.16
CA ASP A 459 4.85 -15.66 10.21
C ASP A 459 6.39 -15.82 10.23
N LEU A 460 6.88 -16.53 11.25
CA LEU A 460 8.31 -16.84 11.42
C LEU A 460 8.75 -18.10 10.69
N SER A 461 7.84 -18.77 9.98
CA SER A 461 8.10 -20.04 9.28
C SER A 461 9.36 -20.05 8.41
N PRO A 462 9.78 -18.95 7.74
CA PRO A 462 11.02 -18.96 6.94
C PRO A 462 12.30 -19.09 7.77
N TRP A 463 12.24 -18.78 9.07
CA TRP A 463 13.38 -18.75 9.98
C TRP A 463 13.44 -19.95 10.93
N LEU A 464 12.43 -20.84 10.87
CA LEU A 464 12.34 -22.04 11.72
C LEU A 464 12.71 -23.30 10.93
N ALA A 465 13.28 -24.30 11.62
CA ALA A 465 13.58 -25.59 11.01
C ALA A 465 12.30 -26.38 10.67
N LYS A 466 12.30 -27.12 9.55
CA LYS A 466 11.12 -27.90 9.08
C LYS A 466 10.89 -29.19 9.90
N GLY A 467 9.64 -29.41 10.35
CA GLY A 467 9.06 -30.68 10.87
C GLY A 467 8.74 -30.68 12.39
N ASP A 468 7.65 -31.23 12.93
CA ASP A 468 6.39 -31.83 12.42
C ASP A 468 5.29 -31.64 13.51
N VAL A 469 4.02 -31.49 13.05
CA VAL A 469 2.70 -31.38 13.72
C VAL A 469 2.51 -30.23 14.75
N PRO A 470 1.46 -29.38 14.60
CA PRO A 470 1.11 -28.41 15.62
C PRO A 470 0.74 -29.11 16.93
N VAL A 471 1.44 -28.77 18.01
CA VAL A 471 0.94 -29.01 19.36
C VAL A 471 -0.03 -27.89 19.65
N GLU A 472 -1.30 -28.21 19.90
CA GLU A 472 -2.21 -27.24 20.53
C GLU A 472 -1.61 -26.85 21.87
N ILE A 473 -1.10 -25.63 21.96
CA ILE A 473 -0.69 -25.02 23.22
C ILE A 473 -1.76 -23.99 23.61
N SER A 474 -1.95 -23.78 24.90
CA SER A 474 -2.87 -22.76 25.38
C SER A 474 -2.38 -21.34 25.05
N ASP A 475 -3.28 -20.36 24.94
CA ASP A 475 -2.93 -18.95 24.74
C ASP A 475 -1.93 -18.44 25.81
N ALA A 476 -2.08 -18.90 27.05
CA ALA A 476 -1.19 -18.56 28.15
C ALA A 476 0.23 -19.11 27.95
N GLU A 477 0.38 -20.27 27.32
CA GLU A 477 1.68 -20.84 26.97
C GLU A 477 2.30 -20.16 25.75
N ALA A 478 1.50 -19.79 24.75
CA ALA A 478 1.96 -19.02 23.60
C ALA A 478 2.52 -17.64 24.03
N GLU A 479 1.82 -16.98 24.96
CA GLU A 479 2.22 -15.68 25.50
C GLU A 479 3.59 -15.70 26.18
N ARG A 480 3.91 -16.82 26.85
CA ARG A 480 5.17 -17.01 27.58
C ARG A 480 6.42 -16.92 26.69
N TYR A 481 6.30 -17.23 25.40
CA TYR A 481 7.40 -17.16 24.45
C TYR A 481 7.33 -15.94 23.52
N ARG A 482 6.13 -15.41 23.29
CA ARG A 482 5.92 -14.18 22.52
C ARG A 482 6.51 -12.95 23.22
N GLN A 483 6.24 -12.76 24.51
CA GLN A 483 6.72 -11.59 25.24
C GLN A 483 8.26 -11.48 25.25
N PRO A 484 9.02 -12.55 25.52
CA PRO A 484 10.48 -12.52 25.43
C PRO A 484 10.99 -12.16 24.04
N LEU A 485 10.40 -12.70 22.96
CA LEU A 485 10.82 -12.39 21.59
C LEU A 485 10.57 -10.92 21.24
N ASP A 486 9.36 -10.43 21.50
CA ASP A 486 9.02 -9.03 21.24
C ASP A 486 9.91 -8.09 22.06
N LEU A 487 10.16 -8.40 23.34
CA LEU A 487 11.07 -7.63 24.18
C LEU A 487 12.52 -7.67 23.68
N ALA A 488 13.02 -8.84 23.25
CA ALA A 488 14.36 -8.99 22.70
C ALA A 488 14.51 -8.15 21.42
N TRP A 489 13.51 -8.15 20.54
CA TRP A 489 13.52 -7.31 19.34
C TRP A 489 13.38 -5.81 19.66
N GLN A 490 12.60 -5.42 20.67
CA GLN A 490 12.58 -4.04 21.16
C GLN A 490 13.96 -3.60 21.70
N GLN A 491 14.70 -4.50 22.35
CA GLN A 491 16.07 -4.23 22.81
C GLN A 491 17.05 -4.07 21.64
N VAL A 492 16.96 -4.94 20.62
CA VAL A 492 17.71 -4.78 19.37
C VAL A 492 17.39 -3.43 18.72
N ALA A 493 16.10 -3.09 18.61
CA ALA A 493 15.66 -1.84 18.02
C ALA A 493 16.27 -0.63 18.74
N LYS A 494 16.18 -0.62 20.08
CA LYS A 494 16.76 0.43 20.92
C LYS A 494 18.28 0.54 20.71
N ALA A 495 19.00 -0.57 20.70
CA ALA A 495 20.45 -0.58 20.53
C ALA A 495 20.89 0.00 19.18
N PHE A 496 20.22 -0.38 18.09
CA PHE A 496 20.52 0.14 16.74
C PHE A 496 20.20 1.63 16.59
N SER A 497 19.07 2.07 17.15
CA SER A 497 18.69 3.49 17.18
C SER A 497 19.69 4.34 17.97
N GLU A 498 20.05 3.91 19.20
CA GLU A 498 21.02 4.62 20.06
C GLU A 498 22.44 4.58 19.48
N GLY A 499 22.80 3.51 18.76
CA GLY A 499 24.07 3.35 18.08
C GLY A 499 24.20 4.11 16.75
N GLY A 500 23.11 4.69 16.23
CA GLY A 500 23.12 5.40 14.95
C GLY A 500 23.32 4.49 13.72
N GLN A 501 23.00 3.20 13.86
CA GLN A 501 23.18 2.17 12.82
C GLN A 501 22.02 2.13 11.83
N VAL A 502 20.92 2.85 12.12
CA VAL A 502 19.80 3.06 11.21
C VAL A 502 19.60 4.54 10.92
N HIS A 503 19.06 4.86 9.75
CA HIS A 503 18.70 6.23 9.41
C HIS A 503 17.42 6.68 10.09
N ARG A 504 16.49 5.74 10.29
CA ARG A 504 15.18 5.97 10.91
C ARG A 504 14.84 4.76 11.76
N ASP A 505 14.31 4.98 12.95
CA ASP A 505 13.86 3.88 13.82
C ASP A 505 12.86 2.95 13.10
N SER A 506 12.00 3.54 12.27
CA SER A 506 11.02 2.80 11.47
C SER A 506 11.63 1.85 10.43
N ASP A 507 12.91 2.00 10.08
CA ASP A 507 13.59 1.06 9.17
C ASP A 507 13.73 -0.33 9.81
N ILE A 508 13.88 -0.38 11.14
CA ILE A 508 13.91 -1.62 11.92
C ILE A 508 12.53 -2.30 11.86
N ASP A 509 11.47 -1.51 12.01
CA ASP A 509 10.09 -2.01 11.94
C ASP A 509 9.77 -2.60 10.57
N VAL A 510 10.18 -1.94 9.49
CA VAL A 510 10.00 -2.44 8.12
C VAL A 510 10.70 -3.79 7.95
N LEU A 511 11.94 -3.92 8.41
CA LEU A 511 12.69 -5.17 8.31
C LEU A 511 12.07 -6.28 9.16
N ALA A 512 11.65 -6.00 10.39
CA ALA A 512 10.96 -6.98 11.23
C ALA A 512 9.65 -7.47 10.57
N ILE A 513 8.84 -6.56 10.04
CA ILE A 513 7.58 -6.88 9.37
C ILE A 513 7.81 -7.71 8.10
N GLN A 514 8.72 -7.27 7.24
CA GLN A 514 8.84 -7.83 5.89
C GLN A 514 9.77 -9.03 5.82
N ALA A 515 10.86 -9.05 6.60
CA ALA A 515 11.80 -10.15 6.57
C ALA A 515 11.38 -11.30 7.50
N PHE A 516 10.71 -11.00 8.61
CA PHE A 516 10.35 -11.98 9.65
C PHE A 516 8.85 -12.17 9.87
N GLY A 517 7.99 -11.47 9.13
CA GLY A 517 6.55 -11.59 9.32
C GLY A 517 6.07 -11.05 10.68
N TYR A 518 6.75 -10.03 11.25
CA TYR A 518 6.25 -9.35 12.45
C TYR A 518 4.84 -8.78 12.19
N PRO A 519 3.86 -8.93 13.10
CA PRO A 519 2.50 -8.51 12.84
C PRO A 519 2.39 -7.01 12.58
N GLN A 520 1.92 -6.64 11.39
CA GLN A 520 1.84 -5.23 10.97
C GLN A 520 0.97 -4.39 11.89
N HIS A 521 -0.07 -4.98 12.47
CA HIS A 521 -0.99 -4.28 13.38
C HIS A 521 -0.35 -3.89 14.72
N LEU A 522 0.82 -4.44 15.04
CA LEU A 522 1.63 -4.07 16.20
C LEU A 522 2.66 -2.99 15.85
N GLY A 523 2.78 -2.59 14.58
CA GLY A 523 3.66 -1.50 14.10
C GLY A 523 5.13 -1.88 13.96
N GLY A 524 5.66 -2.70 14.86
CA GLY A 524 7.06 -3.14 14.85
C GLY A 524 7.75 -2.94 16.20
N PRO A 525 8.94 -3.54 16.38
CA PRO A 525 9.67 -3.46 17.65
C PRO A 525 10.11 -2.04 18.03
N ALA A 526 10.57 -1.21 17.09
CA ALA A 526 10.97 0.16 17.38
C ALA A 526 9.76 1.01 17.79
N PHE A 527 8.65 0.91 17.03
CA PHE A 527 7.38 1.57 17.36
C PHE A 527 6.91 1.25 18.79
N ARG A 528 6.95 -0.02 19.18
CA ARG A 528 6.51 -0.46 20.51
C ARG A 528 7.47 -0.09 21.63
N SER A 529 8.77 0.00 21.35
CA SER A 529 9.77 0.44 22.32
C SER A 529 9.59 1.91 22.74
N LEU A 530 8.92 2.71 21.92
CA LEU A 530 8.58 4.11 22.22
C LEU A 530 7.26 4.23 22.99
N ALA A 531 6.29 3.35 22.72
CA ALA A 531 5.01 3.31 23.41
C ALA A 531 5.10 2.80 24.87
N SER A 532 6.20 2.13 25.23
CA SER A 532 6.51 1.65 26.58
C SER A 532 7.29 2.67 27.44
N ARG A 533 7.56 3.87 26.93
CA ARG A 533 8.12 5.03 27.65
C ARG A 533 7.00 5.96 28.09
#